data_AF-A0A0C1QX89-F1
#
_entry.id   AF-A0A0C1QX89-F1
#
_cell.length_a   1.000
_cell.length_b   1.000
_cell.length_c   1.000
_cell.angle_alpha   90.00
_cell.angle_beta   90.00
_cell.angle_gamma   90.00
#
_symmetry.space_group_name_H-M   'P 1'
#
loop_
_entity.id
_entity.type
_entity.pdbx_description
1 polymer ?
#
loop_
_entity_poly.entity_id
_entity_poly.type
_entity_poly.pdbx_seq_one_letter_code
_entity_poly.pdbx_strand_id
1 'polypeptide(L)'
;MRNAKLEKTIIKIDNDIAAMNVAKRYLSNLEEINTVKDDLNKKRQLLANELYYEDHKAYGECCEVISEMLDKELGKNDQIELLEIIKDKFGRQSPNVSKRTNGLNAWLKELDIEYHWIDNGEDDWATLVITGFGLHQ
;
A
#
# COMPACT_ATOMS: atom_id res chain seq x y z
N MET A 1 0.84 10.98 8.43
CA MET A 1 1.90 10.11 7.90
C MET A 1 3.09 10.91 7.43
N ARG A 2 4.29 10.37 7.66
CA ARG A 2 5.58 10.97 7.28
C ARG A 2 5.66 11.30 5.78
N ASN A 3 5.19 10.42 4.91
CA ASN A 3 5.35 10.54 3.45
C ASN A 3 4.12 11.10 2.72
N ALA A 4 3.17 11.72 3.44
CA ALA A 4 1.89 12.17 2.86
C ALA A 4 2.04 13.12 1.65
N LYS A 5 3.10 13.94 1.61
CA LYS A 5 3.38 14.83 0.47
C LYS A 5 3.83 14.06 -0.77
N LEU A 6 4.67 13.04 -0.59
CA LEU A 6 5.10 12.15 -1.67
C LEU A 6 3.90 11.39 -2.23
N GLU A 7 3.07 10.79 -1.36
CA GLU A 7 1.84 10.07 -1.75
C GLU A 7 0.93 10.96 -2.62
N LYS A 8 0.61 12.17 -2.14
CA LYS A 8 -0.22 13.13 -2.88
C LYS A 8 0.36 13.50 -4.24
N THR A 9 1.69 13.63 -4.31
CA THR A 9 2.37 14.01 -5.56
C THR A 9 2.33 12.86 -6.57
N ILE A 10 2.56 11.63 -6.12
CA ILE A 10 2.47 10.43 -6.97
C ILE A 10 1.02 10.27 -7.49
N ILE A 11 0.02 10.37 -6.62
CA ILE A 11 -1.39 10.28 -7.00
C ILE A 11 -1.76 11.36 -8.03
N LYS A 12 -1.25 12.59 -7.87
CA LYS A 12 -1.47 13.66 -8.85
C LYS A 12 -0.89 13.28 -10.22
N ILE A 13 0.35 12.79 -10.26
CA ILE A 13 1.00 12.37 -11.51
C ILE A 13 0.22 11.21 -12.16
N ASP A 14 -0.25 10.23 -11.38
CA ASP A 14 -1.08 9.13 -11.89
C ASP A 14 -2.36 9.65 -12.56
N ASN A 15 -3.03 10.63 -11.94
CA ASN A 15 -4.21 11.28 -12.51
C ASN A 15 -3.88 12.05 -13.79
N ASP A 16 -2.76 12.77 -13.82
CA ASP A 16 -2.31 13.52 -14.99
C ASP A 16 -2.00 12.55 -16.16
N ILE A 17 -1.34 11.42 -15.90
CA ILE A 17 -1.08 10.37 -16.91
C ILE A 17 -2.40 9.76 -17.41
N ALA A 18 -3.36 9.51 -16.52
CA ALA A 18 -4.68 9.00 -16.90
C ALA A 18 -5.43 10.01 -17.79
N ALA A 19 -5.39 11.30 -17.47
CA ALA A 19 -5.97 12.36 -18.29
C ALA A 19 -5.31 12.43 -19.67
N MET A 20 -3.97 12.30 -19.74
CA MET A 20 -3.24 12.26 -21.01
C MET A 20 -3.64 11.05 -21.87
N ASN A 21 -3.89 9.89 -21.26
CA ASN A 21 -4.40 8.71 -21.97
C ASN A 21 -5.79 8.94 -22.58
N VAL A 22 -6.64 9.71 -21.92
CA VAL A 22 -7.95 10.10 -22.46
C VAL A 22 -7.77 11.10 -23.59
N ALA A 23 -6.97 12.15 -23.39
CA ALA A 23 -6.70 13.18 -24.39
C ALA A 23 -6.11 12.61 -25.70
N LYS A 24 -5.22 11.62 -25.60
CA LYS A 24 -4.63 10.90 -26.73
C LYS A 24 -5.67 10.31 -27.70
N ARG A 25 -6.89 10.02 -27.24
CA ARG A 25 -7.97 9.47 -28.08
C ARG A 25 -8.63 10.53 -28.97
N TYR A 26 -8.49 11.80 -28.62
CA TYR A 26 -9.20 12.91 -29.28
C TYR A 26 -8.28 13.91 -29.97
N LEU A 27 -6.98 13.87 -29.67
CA LEU A 27 -5.98 14.80 -30.19
C LEU A 27 -5.06 14.13 -31.21
N SER A 28 -4.57 14.91 -32.17
CA SER A 28 -3.67 14.45 -33.24
C SER A 28 -2.18 14.58 -32.89
N ASN A 29 -1.80 15.36 -31.88
CA ASN A 29 -0.41 15.56 -31.44
C ASN A 29 0.10 14.40 -30.56
N LEU A 30 0.03 13.18 -31.09
CA LEU A 30 0.33 11.95 -30.35
C LEU A 30 1.77 11.87 -29.83
N GLU A 31 2.74 12.40 -30.59
CA GLU A 31 4.15 12.40 -30.20
C GLU A 31 4.40 13.26 -28.96
N GLU A 32 3.90 14.50 -28.95
CA GLU A 32 4.00 15.40 -27.80
C GLU A 32 3.35 14.80 -26.54
N ILE A 33 2.17 14.21 -26.70
CA ILE A 33 1.46 13.55 -25.60
C ILE A 33 2.27 12.39 -25.04
N ASN A 34 2.92 11.58 -25.89
CA ASN A 34 3.77 10.49 -25.43
C ASN A 34 5.01 11.02 -24.69
N THR A 35 5.68 12.05 -25.20
CA THR A 35 6.83 12.68 -24.54
C THR A 35 6.48 13.18 -23.14
N VAL A 36 5.38 13.92 -22.99
CA VAL A 36 4.92 14.41 -21.68
C VAL A 36 4.61 13.26 -20.73
N LYS A 37 3.95 12.19 -21.21
CA LYS A 37 3.68 11.00 -20.40
C LYS A 37 4.95 10.31 -19.94
N ASP A 38 5.96 10.19 -20.80
CA ASP A 38 7.22 9.54 -20.45
C ASP A 38 7.97 10.32 -19.37
N ASP A 39 7.95 11.65 -19.44
CA ASP A 39 8.55 12.50 -18.41
C ASP A 39 7.79 12.42 -17.07
N LEU A 40 6.46 12.38 -17.12
CA LEU A 40 5.62 12.14 -15.93
C LEU A 40 5.92 10.77 -15.32
N ASN A 41 6.05 9.72 -16.14
CA ASN A 41 6.39 8.37 -15.67
C ASN A 41 7.77 8.32 -15.01
N LYS A 42 8.79 8.95 -15.60
CA LYS A 42 10.13 9.04 -15.00
C LYS A 42 10.09 9.74 -13.65
N LYS A 43 9.37 10.87 -13.56
CA LYS A 43 9.19 11.61 -12.32
C LYS A 43 8.46 10.78 -11.26
N ARG A 44 7.39 10.08 -11.65
CA ARG A 44 6.66 9.15 -10.78
C ARG A 44 7.59 8.07 -10.23
N GLN A 45 8.43 7.48 -11.07
CA GLN A 45 9.35 6.42 -10.66
C GLN A 45 10.37 6.91 -9.63
N LEU A 46 10.93 8.11 -9.81
CA LEU A 46 11.87 8.69 -8.84
C LEU A 46 11.21 8.89 -7.46
N LEU A 47 9.99 9.42 -7.44
CA LEU A 47 9.23 9.61 -6.20
C LEU A 47 8.82 8.28 -5.55
N ALA A 48 8.49 7.27 -6.35
CA ALA A 48 8.19 5.93 -5.84
C ALA A 48 9.44 5.28 -5.23
N ASN A 49 10.60 5.39 -5.90
CA ASN A 49 11.86 4.89 -5.36
C ASN A 49 12.20 5.53 -4.00
N GLU A 50 11.98 6.85 -3.87
CA GLU A 50 12.15 7.56 -2.60
C GLU A 50 11.16 7.07 -1.53
N LEU A 51 9.87 6.93 -1.90
CA LEU A 51 8.83 6.50 -0.98
C LEU A 51 9.08 5.09 -0.42
N TYR A 52 9.56 4.18 -1.26
CA TYR A 52 9.75 2.76 -0.94
C TYR A 52 11.17 2.41 -0.50
N TYR A 53 12.06 3.40 -0.39
CA TYR A 53 13.48 3.20 -0.10
C TYR A 53 13.72 2.46 1.23
N GLU A 54 12.91 2.76 2.25
CA GLU A 54 13.05 2.19 3.59
C GLU A 54 12.14 0.96 3.84
N ASP A 55 11.47 0.44 2.81
CA ASP A 55 10.44 -0.60 2.98
C ASP A 55 10.99 -1.89 3.61
N HIS A 56 12.19 -2.30 3.22
CA HIS A 56 12.84 -3.46 3.83
C HIS A 56 13.05 -3.29 5.34
N LYS A 57 13.44 -2.08 5.76
CA LYS A 57 13.63 -1.78 7.18
C LYS A 57 12.27 -1.75 7.91
N ALA A 58 11.28 -1.06 7.34
CA ALA A 58 9.93 -1.00 7.88
C ALA A 58 9.30 -2.39 7.99
N TYR A 59 9.55 -3.28 7.02
CA TYR A 59 9.12 -4.67 7.04
C TYR A 59 9.69 -5.43 8.24
N GLY A 60 11.01 -5.34 8.49
CA GLY A 60 11.63 -5.97 9.65
C GLY A 60 11.01 -5.51 10.98
N GLU A 61 10.86 -4.19 11.14
CA GLU A 61 10.23 -3.61 12.35
C GLU A 61 8.76 -4.04 12.50
N CYS A 62 8.04 -4.20 11.38
CA CYS A 62 6.67 -4.65 11.38
C CYS A 62 6.56 -6.14 11.75
N CYS A 63 7.50 -6.97 11.28
CA CYS A 63 7.57 -8.39 11.63
C CYS A 63 7.83 -8.61 13.12
N GLU A 64 8.68 -7.78 13.75
CA GLU A 64 8.88 -7.82 15.20
C GLU A 64 7.55 -7.63 15.94
N VAL A 65 6.74 -6.64 15.58
CA VAL A 65 5.43 -6.39 16.22
C VAL A 65 4.45 -7.54 15.94
N ILE A 66 4.34 -7.99 14.68
CA ILE A 66 3.42 -9.07 14.30
C ILE A 66 3.80 -10.38 14.98
N SER A 67 5.09 -10.61 15.28
CA SER A 67 5.55 -11.83 15.93
C SER A 67 4.92 -12.03 17.32
N GLU A 68 4.63 -10.93 18.03
CA GLU A 68 3.94 -10.96 19.32
C GLU A 68 2.45 -11.28 19.19
N MET A 69 1.89 -11.19 17.97
CA MET A 69 0.48 -11.40 17.67
C MET A 69 0.19 -12.76 16.99
N LEU A 70 1.23 -13.57 16.77
CA LEU A 70 1.08 -14.90 16.15
C LEU A 70 0.15 -15.80 16.96
N ASP A 71 -0.71 -16.51 16.23
CA ASP A 71 -1.71 -17.47 16.73
C ASP A 71 -2.71 -16.89 17.74
N LYS A 72 -2.79 -15.55 17.83
CA LYS A 72 -3.79 -14.85 18.64
C LYS A 72 -4.98 -14.44 17.77
N GLU A 73 -6.15 -14.45 18.41
CA GLU A 73 -7.37 -13.88 17.85
C GLU A 73 -7.33 -12.36 17.97
N LEU A 74 -7.28 -11.67 16.83
CA LEU A 74 -7.30 -10.21 16.74
C LEU A 74 -8.72 -9.76 16.42
N GLY A 75 -9.36 -9.12 17.40
CA GLY A 75 -10.66 -8.51 17.25
C GLY A 75 -10.57 -7.17 16.51
N LYS A 76 -11.71 -6.47 16.40
CA LYS A 76 -11.80 -5.19 15.69
C LYS A 76 -10.76 -4.16 16.14
N ASN A 77 -10.58 -3.98 17.45
CA ASN A 77 -9.67 -2.97 17.98
C ASN A 77 -8.21 -3.32 17.68
N ASP A 78 -7.83 -4.59 17.88
CA ASP A 78 -6.47 -5.07 17.60
C ASP A 78 -6.13 -4.95 16.12
N GLN A 79 -7.10 -5.23 15.23
CA GLN A 79 -6.93 -5.05 13.79
C GLN A 79 -6.75 -3.59 13.38
N ILE A 80 -7.49 -2.66 14.00
CA ILE A 80 -7.33 -1.23 13.75
C ILE A 80 -5.97 -0.76 14.24
N GLU A 81 -5.56 -1.18 15.44
CA GLU A 81 -4.26 -0.86 16.01
C GLU A 81 -3.11 -1.38 15.13
N LEU A 82 -3.17 -2.65 14.74
CA LEU A 82 -2.20 -3.26 13.83
C LEU A 82 -2.10 -2.49 12.51
N LEU A 83 -3.23 -2.11 11.91
CA LEU A 83 -3.24 -1.32 10.68
C LEU A 83 -2.54 0.03 10.84
N GLU A 84 -2.79 0.74 11.94
CA GLU A 84 -2.17 2.04 12.18
C GLU A 84 -0.67 1.88 12.49
N ILE A 85 -0.26 0.83 13.20
CA ILE A 85 1.16 0.50 13.40
C ILE A 85 1.85 0.25 12.06
N ILE A 86 1.28 -0.61 11.20
CA ILE A 86 1.84 -0.89 9.87
C ILE A 86 2.01 0.41 9.09
N LYS A 87 0.94 1.21 9.00
CA LYS A 87 0.97 2.48 8.28
C LYS A 87 2.06 3.41 8.82
N ASP A 88 2.19 3.52 10.15
CA ASP A 88 3.17 4.39 10.78
C ASP A 88 4.60 3.96 10.46
N LYS A 89 4.89 2.65 10.59
CA LYS A 89 6.19 2.05 10.24
C LYS A 89 6.59 2.29 8.79
N PHE A 90 5.67 2.08 7.85
CA PHE A 90 5.90 2.35 6.43
C PHE A 90 5.78 3.85 6.07
N GLY A 91 5.29 4.68 6.98
CA GLY A 91 5.13 6.12 6.81
C GLY A 91 4.11 6.52 5.76
N ARG A 92 3.20 5.64 5.35
CA ARG A 92 2.23 5.84 4.25
C ARG A 92 0.88 5.17 4.51
N GLN A 93 -0.15 5.58 3.79
CA GLN A 93 -1.51 5.10 4.04
C GLN A 93 -1.84 3.77 3.36
N SER A 94 -1.21 3.50 2.22
CA SER A 94 -1.49 2.31 1.40
C SER A 94 -0.20 1.58 1.06
N PRO A 95 -0.23 0.24 0.92
CA PRO A 95 0.94 -0.52 0.50
C PRO A 95 1.43 -0.03 -0.87
N ASN A 96 0.50 0.17 -1.80
CA ASN A 96 0.75 0.72 -3.12
C ASN A 96 -0.03 2.02 -3.33
N VAL A 97 0.66 3.15 -3.43
CA VAL A 97 0.04 4.49 -3.52
C VAL A 97 -0.75 4.74 -4.81
N SER A 98 -0.51 3.93 -5.84
CA SER A 98 -1.27 3.99 -7.09
C SER A 98 -2.51 3.10 -7.07
N LYS A 99 -2.70 2.30 -6.01
CA LYS A 99 -3.91 1.49 -5.79
C LYS A 99 -4.78 2.13 -4.71
N ARG A 100 -6.10 1.91 -4.80
CA ARG A 100 -7.07 2.43 -3.81
C ARG A 100 -7.18 1.57 -2.55
N THR A 101 -6.58 0.39 -2.54
CA THR A 101 -6.68 -0.57 -1.44
C THR A 101 -5.72 -0.20 -0.31
N ASN A 102 -6.25 0.13 0.86
CA ASN A 102 -5.49 0.62 2.02
C ASN A 102 -5.86 -0.04 3.36
N GLY A 103 -6.75 -1.03 3.35
CA GLY A 103 -7.15 -1.77 4.55
C GLY A 103 -6.11 -2.81 4.99
N LEU A 104 -6.30 -3.36 6.18
CA LEU A 104 -5.39 -4.34 6.78
C LEU A 104 -5.13 -5.54 5.86
N ASN A 105 -6.17 -6.10 5.24
CA ASN A 105 -6.04 -7.19 4.27
C ASN A 105 -5.09 -6.87 3.11
N ALA A 106 -5.08 -5.62 2.61
CA ALA A 106 -4.18 -5.21 1.55
C ALA A 106 -2.73 -5.16 2.03
N TRP A 107 -2.51 -4.67 3.25
CA TRP A 107 -1.20 -4.65 3.89
C TRP A 107 -0.68 -6.06 4.18
N LEU A 108 -1.48 -6.93 4.79
CA LEU A 108 -1.06 -8.30 5.08
C LEU A 108 -0.65 -9.07 3.83
N LYS A 109 -1.34 -8.85 2.68
CA LYS A 109 -0.94 -9.43 1.39
C LYS A 109 0.35 -8.84 0.83
N GLU A 110 0.54 -7.54 0.95
CA GLU A 110 1.77 -6.88 0.47
C GLU A 110 2.99 -7.33 1.29
N LEU A 111 2.78 -7.53 2.59
CA LEU A 111 3.79 -8.02 3.54
C LEU A 111 3.95 -9.54 3.49
N ASP A 112 3.24 -10.24 2.60
CA ASP A 112 3.25 -11.71 2.48
C ASP A 112 3.05 -12.41 3.83
N ILE A 113 2.08 -11.95 4.63
CA ILE A 113 1.75 -12.53 5.93
C ILE A 113 0.77 -13.69 5.74
N GLU A 114 0.97 -14.79 6.46
CA GLU A 114 0.03 -15.90 6.51
C GLU A 114 -1.05 -15.62 7.56
N TYR A 115 -2.32 -15.63 7.14
CA TYR A 115 -3.45 -15.38 8.03
C TYR A 115 -4.73 -16.03 7.52
N HIS A 116 -5.70 -16.17 8.41
CA HIS A 116 -7.06 -16.53 8.07
C HIS A 116 -8.06 -15.68 8.85
N TRP A 117 -9.27 -15.61 8.31
CA TRP A 117 -10.39 -14.89 8.91
C TRP A 117 -11.37 -15.90 9.47
N ILE A 118 -11.82 -15.67 10.70
CA ILE A 118 -12.86 -16.44 11.37
C ILE A 118 -14.11 -15.58 11.40
N ASP A 119 -15.15 -16.02 10.70
CA ASP A 119 -16.46 -15.39 10.72
C ASP A 119 -17.34 -16.11 11.74
N ASN A 120 -17.59 -15.46 12.88
CA ASN A 120 -18.35 -16.06 13.97
C ASN A 120 -19.86 -15.89 13.80
N GLY A 121 -20.35 -15.19 12.77
CA GLY A 121 -21.78 -15.04 12.47
C GLY A 121 -22.61 -14.26 13.51
N GLU A 122 -22.10 -14.07 14.73
CA GLU A 122 -22.72 -13.30 15.82
C GLU A 122 -22.19 -11.86 15.92
N ASP A 123 -21.00 -11.59 15.38
CA ASP A 123 -20.35 -10.29 15.39
C ASP A 123 -20.33 -9.65 13.99
N ASP A 124 -20.56 -8.33 13.91
CA ASP A 124 -20.46 -7.54 12.67
C ASP A 124 -19.01 -7.45 12.10
N TRP A 125 -18.04 -8.10 12.75
CA TRP A 125 -16.62 -7.99 12.43
C TRP A 125 -15.91 -9.34 12.55
N ALA A 126 -15.31 -9.81 11.45
CA ALA A 126 -14.56 -11.06 11.45
C ALA A 126 -13.28 -10.97 12.28
N THR A 127 -12.96 -12.04 13.01
CA THR A 127 -11.72 -12.18 13.77
C THR A 127 -10.57 -12.54 12.82
N LEU A 128 -9.41 -11.93 13.01
CA LEU A 128 -8.19 -12.22 12.26
C LEU A 128 -7.27 -13.10 13.10
N VAL A 129 -6.70 -14.14 12.51
CA VAL A 129 -5.62 -14.92 13.11
C VAL A 129 -4.43 -14.94 12.15
N ILE A 130 -3.28 -14.45 12.63
CA ILE A 130 -2.02 -14.47 11.89
C ILE A 130 -1.24 -15.72 12.29
N THR A 131 -0.88 -16.56 11.32
CA THR A 131 -0.26 -17.87 11.56
C THR A 131 1.21 -17.92 11.22
N GLY A 132 1.73 -16.91 10.53
CA GLY A 132 3.13 -16.90 10.12
C GLY A 132 3.51 -15.75 9.21
N PHE A 133 4.80 -15.71 8.90
CA PHE A 133 5.37 -14.86 7.85
C PHE A 133 5.60 -15.73 6.62
N GLY A 134 5.23 -15.23 5.45
CA GLY A 134 5.44 -15.91 4.19
C GLY A 134 6.93 -16.14 3.91
N LEU A 135 7.20 -17.15 3.07
CA LEU A 135 8.55 -17.52 2.66
C LEU A 135 9.06 -16.56 1.58
N HIS A 136 9.43 -15.35 1.97
CA HIS A 136 10.30 -14.50 1.15
C HIS A 136 11.76 -14.98 1.28
N GLN A 137 12.20 -15.84 0.34
CA GLN A 137 13.62 -16.05 0.04
C GLN A 137 14.10 -15.04 -1.01
#